data_AF-A0A2L2Z6G6-F1
#
_entry.id   AF-A0A2L2Z6G6-F1
#
_cell.length_a   1.000
_cell.length_b   1.000
_cell.length_c   1.000
_cell.angle_alpha   90.00
_cell.angle_beta   90.00
_cell.angle_gamma   90.00
#
_symmetry.space_group_name_H-M   'P 1'
#
loop_
_entity.id
_entity.type
_entity.pdbx_description
1 polymer ?
#
loop_
_entity_poly.entity_id
_entity_poly.type
_entity_poly.pdbx_seq_one_letter_code
_entity_poly.pdbx_strand_id
1 'polypeptide(L)'
;EKRMEYLFEFLEHFEGCYLEFDRDLASKATFLLEQNGFYFLFHIDLPQNFPLGKPSFTFRSIYHSSFEKPYSTTVMNYPYNQGWCAKTMLEKAIDFV
;
A
#
# COMPACT_ATOMS: atom_id res chain seq x y z
N GLU A 1 14.38 9.71 1.84
CA GLU A 1 14.71 9.37 0.45
C GLU A 1 14.03 8.08 0.02
N LYS A 2 14.52 6.90 0.43
CA LYS A 2 13.96 5.59 0.04
C LYS A 2 12.45 5.43 0.24
N ARG A 3 11.89 5.99 1.32
CA ARG A 3 10.44 5.95 1.57
C ARG A 3 9.63 6.71 0.51
N MET A 4 10.15 7.86 0.08
CA MET A 4 9.56 8.69 -0.95
C MET A 4 9.70 8.03 -2.32
N GLU A 5 10.88 7.48 -2.64
CA GLU A 5 11.09 6.66 -3.85
C GLU A 5 10.09 5.51 -3.93
N TYR A 6 9.98 4.72 -2.84
CA TYR A 6 9.08 3.58 -2.81
C TYR A 6 7.61 3.96 -2.93
N LEU A 7 7.21 5.06 -2.29
CA LEU A 7 5.86 5.60 -2.46
C LEU A 7 5.61 6.06 -3.90
N PHE A 8 6.57 6.73 -4.54
CA PHE A 8 6.44 7.16 -5.93
C PHE A 8 6.29 5.99 -6.89
N GLU A 9 7.04 4.91 -6.69
CA GLU A 9 6.88 3.68 -7.49
C GLU A 9 5.43 3.15 -7.42
N PHE A 10 4.80 3.18 -6.24
CA PHE A 10 3.38 2.84 -6.13
C PHE A 10 2.44 3.83 -6.83
N LEU A 11 2.72 5.13 -6.71
CA LEU A 11 1.90 6.18 -7.36
C LEU A 11 1.99 6.10 -8.89
N GLU A 12 3.17 5.81 -9.43
CA GLU A 12 3.38 5.58 -10.87
C GLU A 12 2.73 4.28 -11.33
N HIS A 13 2.86 3.20 -10.56
CA HIS A 13 2.26 1.91 -10.91
C HIS A 13 0.72 1.95 -10.92
N PHE A 14 0.13 2.61 -9.93
CA PHE A 14 -1.32 2.79 -9.79
C PHE A 14 -1.76 4.20 -10.23
N GLU A 15 -1.21 4.69 -11.33
CA GLU A 15 -1.54 6.01 -11.88
C GLU A 15 -3.05 6.16 -12.06
N GLY A 16 -3.62 7.26 -11.55
CA GLY A 16 -5.06 7.55 -11.62
C GLY A 16 -5.93 6.82 -10.60
N CYS A 17 -5.36 5.89 -9.82
CA CYS A 17 -6.10 5.13 -8.80
C CYS A 17 -5.87 5.64 -7.36
N TYR A 18 -4.89 6.51 -7.12
CA TYR A 18 -4.64 7.06 -5.79
C TYR A 18 -5.74 8.06 -5.38
N LEU A 19 -6.21 7.97 -4.14
CA LEU A 19 -7.19 8.89 -3.55
C LEU A 19 -6.51 9.96 -2.70
N GLU A 20 -5.51 9.56 -1.90
CA GLU A 20 -4.74 10.44 -1.04
C GLU A 20 -3.36 9.83 -0.76
N PHE A 21 -2.37 10.68 -0.51
CA PHE A 21 -1.07 10.27 -0.03
C PHE A 21 -0.42 11.38 0.79
N ASP A 22 0.49 11.00 1.69
CA ASP A 22 1.26 11.94 2.48
C ASP A 22 2.46 12.44 1.68
N ARG A 23 2.35 13.64 1.12
CA ARG A 23 3.40 14.26 0.30
C ARG A 23 4.67 14.58 1.10
N ASP A 24 4.53 14.94 2.37
CA ASP A 24 5.64 15.52 3.14
C ASP A 24 6.49 14.43 3.77
N LEU A 25 5.85 13.43 4.39
CA LEU A 25 6.58 12.34 5.03
C LEU A 25 6.66 11.10 4.16
N ALA A 26 5.87 10.98 3.10
CA ALA A 26 5.70 9.73 2.36
C ALA A 26 5.32 8.57 3.29
N SER A 27 4.53 8.83 4.34
CA SER A 27 4.24 7.82 5.36
C SER A 27 3.08 6.90 4.99
N LYS A 28 2.19 7.33 4.09
CA LYS A 28 0.96 6.61 3.76
C LYS A 28 0.44 6.97 2.38
N ALA A 29 -0.30 6.05 1.79
CA ALA A 29 -1.13 6.29 0.62
C ALA A 29 -2.35 5.37 0.58
N THR A 30 -3.41 5.85 -0.05
CA THR A 30 -4.67 5.14 -0.26
C THR A 30 -4.98 5.11 -1.75
N PHE A 31 -5.34 3.94 -2.25
CA PHE A 31 -5.73 3.69 -3.64
C PHE A 31 -7.12 3.07 -3.70
N LEU A 32 -7.87 3.37 -4.75
CA LEU A 32 -9.08 2.65 -5.14
C LEU A 32 -8.71 1.68 -6.26
N LEU A 33 -8.68 0.39 -5.95
CA LEU A 33 -8.36 -0.67 -6.91
C LEU A 33 -9.61 -1.47 -7.26
N GLU A 34 -9.53 -2.21 -8.36
CA GLU A 34 -10.62 -3.02 -8.89
C GLU A 34 -10.12 -4.42 -9.24
N GLN A 35 -10.93 -5.42 -8.92
CA GLN A 35 -10.70 -6.81 -9.34
C GLN A 35 -12.02 -7.48 -9.72
N ASN A 36 -12.17 -7.86 -11.00
CA ASN A 36 -13.35 -8.53 -11.56
C ASN A 36 -14.69 -7.82 -11.28
N GLY A 37 -14.71 -6.48 -11.38
CA GLY A 37 -15.85 -5.61 -11.11
C GLY A 37 -16.03 -5.23 -9.64
N PHE A 38 -15.17 -5.72 -8.74
CA PHE A 38 -15.23 -5.41 -7.31
C PHE A 38 -14.18 -4.37 -6.94
N TYR A 39 -14.66 -3.22 -6.44
CA TYR A 39 -13.78 -2.15 -5.98
C TYR A 39 -13.44 -2.31 -4.51
N PHE A 40 -12.21 -2.00 -4.14
CA PHE A 40 -11.76 -1.99 -2.76
C PHE A 40 -10.70 -0.92 -2.53
N LEU A 41 -10.55 -0.51 -1.27
CA LEU A 41 -9.51 0.42 -0.88
C LEU A 41 -8.26 -0.35 -0.49
N PHE A 42 -7.13 0.09 -1.02
CA PHE A 42 -5.80 -0.40 -0.69
C PHE A 42 -5.03 0.70 0.02
N HIS A 43 -4.67 0.47 1.29
CA HIS A 43 -3.89 1.40 2.08
C HIS A 43 -2.48 0.86 2.27
N ILE A 44 -1.49 1.73 2.09
CA ILE A 44 -0.08 1.46 2.36
C ILE A 44 0.34 2.34 3.52
N ASP A 45 0.92 1.73 4.55
CA ASP A 45 1.58 2.45 5.64
C ASP A 45 3.07 2.12 5.63
N LEU A 46 3.90 3.15 5.44
CA LEU A 46 5.34 3.09 5.45
C LEU A 46 5.87 3.54 6.83
N PRO A 47 6.50 2.64 7.61
CA PRO A 47 6.89 2.96 8.97
C PRO A 47 8.02 4.01 9.00
N GLN A 48 8.18 4.65 10.16
CA GLN A 48 9.19 5.70 10.33
C GLN A 48 10.62 5.22 10.09
N ASN A 49 10.90 3.96 10.45
CA ASN A 49 12.19 3.29 10.28
C ASN A 49 12.34 2.54 8.94
N PHE A 50 11.48 2.79 7.95
CA PHE A 50 11.64 2.23 6.60
C PHE A 50 13.03 2.58 6.02
N PRO A 51 13.76 1.65 5.38
CA PRO A 51 13.35 0.30 4.98
C PRO A 51 13.58 -0.81 6.03
N LEU A 52 14.13 -0.52 7.23
CA LEU A 52 14.24 -1.55 8.27
C LEU A 52 12.85 -2.04 8.69
N GLY A 53 11.93 -1.09 8.90
CA GLY A 53 10.53 -1.39 9.10
C GLY A 53 9.87 -1.81 7.78
N LYS A 54 9.21 -2.96 7.81
CA LYS A 54 8.42 -3.46 6.70
C LYS A 54 7.10 -2.67 6.57
N PRO A 55 6.70 -2.28 5.35
CA PRO A 55 5.38 -1.70 5.10
C PRO A 55 4.24 -2.65 5.48
N SER A 56 3.13 -2.10 5.98
CA SER A 56 1.88 -2.84 6.09
C SER A 56 0.94 -2.46 4.96
N PHE A 57 0.20 -3.44 4.45
CA PHE A 57 -0.86 -3.18 3.50
C PHE A 57 -2.21 -3.52 4.11
N THR A 58 -3.19 -2.64 3.93
CA THR A 58 -4.54 -2.85 4.45
C THR A 58 -5.54 -2.81 3.32
N PHE A 59 -6.28 -3.90 3.17
CA PHE A 59 -7.40 -4.00 2.24
C PHE A 59 -8.67 -3.66 2.98
N ARG A 60 -9.48 -2.75 2.42
CA ARG A 60 -10.76 -2.35 3.01
C ARG A 60 -11.87 -2.47 1.98
N SER A 61 -12.91 -3.20 2.37
CA SER A 61 -14.15 -3.32 1.61
C SER A 61 -14.93 -2.00 1.66
N ILE A 62 -15.47 -1.58 0.51
CA ILE A 62 -16.42 -0.46 0.44
C ILE A 62 -17.88 -0.92 0.56
N TYR A 63 -18.11 -2.24 0.64
CA TYR A 63 -19.44 -2.86 0.65
C TYR A 63 -19.83 -3.47 2.01
N HIS A 64 -18.83 -3.82 2.82
CA HIS A 64 -19.01 -4.63 4.02
C HIS A 64 -18.58 -3.85 5.25
N SER A 65 -19.29 -4.04 6.35
CA SER A 65 -18.94 -3.51 7.66
C SER A 65 -18.80 -4.62 8.70
N SER A 66 -17.99 -4.35 9.72
CA SER A 66 -17.83 -5.17 10.92
C SER A 66 -17.76 -4.21 12.12
N PHE A 67 -18.61 -4.42 13.11
CA PHE A 67 -18.75 -3.52 14.26
C PHE A 67 -18.91 -2.05 13.86
N GLU A 68 -19.83 -1.79 12.93
CA GLU A 68 -20.16 -0.43 12.40
C GLU A 68 -19.01 0.29 11.69
N LYS A 69 -17.90 -0.40 11.40
CA LYS A 69 -16.76 0.13 10.64
C LYS A 69 -16.60 -0.64 9.34
N PRO A 70 -16.09 -0.02 8.26
CA PRO A 70 -15.75 -0.75 7.03
C PRO A 70 -14.84 -1.94 7.35
N TYR A 71 -15.23 -3.12 6.85
CA TYR A 71 -14.44 -4.33 7.03
C TYR A 71 -13.07 -4.14 6.38
N SER A 72 -12.02 -4.44 7.13
CA SER A 72 -10.64 -4.35 6.64
C SER A 72 -9.77 -5.46 7.18
N THR A 73 -8.73 -5.80 6.43
CA THR A 73 -7.70 -6.76 6.81
C THR A 73 -6.32 -6.17 6.52
N THR A 74 -5.41 -6.25 7.49
CA THR A 74 -4.03 -5.81 7.34
C THR A 74 -3.11 -7.01 7.17
N VAL A 75 -2.30 -6.99 6.12
CA VAL A 75 -1.36 -8.02 5.76
C VAL A 75 0.07 -7.53 5.98
N MET A 76 0.88 -8.41 6.56
CA MET A 76 2.32 -8.21 6.71
C MET A 76 3.11 -9.47 6.32
N ASN A 77 2.45 -10.48 5.75
CA ASN A 77 3.01 -11.80 5.44
C ASN A 77 3.38 -11.96 3.96
N TYR A 78 3.95 -10.91 3.34
CA TYR A 78 4.48 -10.96 1.96
C TYR A 78 6.03 -11.00 1.94
N PRO A 79 6.71 -11.37 0.85
CA PRO A 79 8.17 -11.32 0.78
C PRO A 79 8.71 -9.89 0.94
N TYR A 80 9.68 -9.66 1.82
CA TYR A 80 10.29 -8.34 2.00
C TYR A 80 11.77 -8.44 2.37
N ASN A 81 12.59 -7.59 1.76
CA ASN A 81 13.99 -7.42 2.11
C ASN A 81 14.35 -5.93 2.07
N GLN A 82 14.84 -5.40 3.20
CA GLN A 82 15.23 -4.00 3.36
C GLN A 82 16.32 -3.54 2.36
N GLY A 83 17.12 -4.47 1.83
CA GLY A 83 18.19 -4.22 0.88
C GLY A 83 17.75 -4.10 -0.59
N TRP A 84 16.51 -4.47 -0.93
CA TRP A 84 16.00 -4.31 -2.30
C TRP A 84 15.89 -2.84 -2.70
N CYS A 85 15.99 -2.55 -4.01
CA CYS A 85 15.62 -1.23 -4.52
C CYS A 85 14.09 -1.07 -4.52
N ALA A 86 13.62 0.17 -4.64
CA ALA A 86 12.20 0.51 -4.55
C ALA A 86 11.35 -0.28 -5.57
N LYS A 87 11.82 -0.35 -6.83
CA LYS A 87 11.16 -1.13 -7.89
C LYS A 87 11.03 -2.63 -7.58
N THR A 88 12.08 -3.28 -7.08
CA THR A 88 11.99 -4.70 -6.69
C THR A 88 11.08 -4.92 -5.48
N MET A 89 11.07 -3.99 -4.52
CA MET A 89 10.10 -4.03 -3.42
C MET A 89 8.67 -3.93 -3.95
N LEU A 90 8.43 -3.05 -4.94
CA LEU A 90 7.13 -2.83 -5.55
C LEU A 90 6.67 -4.09 -6.29
N GLU A 91 7.52 -4.67 -7.15
CA GLU A 91 7.22 -5.91 -7.87
C GLU A 91 6.78 -7.02 -6.92
N LYS A 92 7.49 -7.19 -5.78
CA LYS A 92 7.16 -8.21 -4.77
C LYS A 92 5.91 -7.88 -3.97
N ALA A 93 5.59 -6.61 -3.80
CA ALA A 93 4.36 -6.18 -3.17
C ALA A 93 3.15 -6.42 -4.08
N ILE A 94 3.23 -6.06 -5.36
CA ILE A 94 2.15 -6.27 -6.33
C ILE A 94 1.91 -7.76 -6.58
N ASP A 95 2.96 -8.59 -6.65
CA ASP A 95 2.81 -10.06 -6.73
C ASP A 95 1.92 -10.63 -5.60
N PHE A 96 1.81 -9.91 -4.47
CA PHE A 96 0.98 -10.30 -3.32
C PHE A 96 -0.42 -9.65 -3.34
N VAL A 97 -0.56 -8.44 -3.88
CA VAL A 97 -1.80 -7.62 -3.89
C VAL A 97 -2.78 -8.15 -4.93
#